data_AF-A0A1G3ZN65-F1
#
_entry.id   AF-A0A1G3ZN65-F1
#
_cell.length_a   1.000
_cell.length_b   1.000
_cell.length_c   1.000
_cell.angle_alpha   90.00
_cell.angle_beta   90.00
_cell.angle_gamma   90.00
#
_symmetry.space_group_name_H-M   'P 1'
#
loop_
_entity.id
_entity.type
_entity.pdbx_description
1 polymer ?
#
loop_
_entity_poly.entity_id
_entity_poly.type
_entity_poly.pdbx_seq_one_letter_code
_entity_poly.pdbx_strand_id
1 'polypeptide(L)'
;MFEPGEKVVCINDQFEALHRRLYRQLPTKGDIYTVRECSLGRTKTGGSDPGISYRILLEEISNDLDPYMDDAIAEELGFRSDRFAPLIGNEETAEMSLALETIL
;
A
#
# COMPACT_ATOMS: atom_id res chain seq x y z
N MET A 1 -3.61 -11.92 4.92
CA MET A 1 -2.45 -11.74 4.02
C MET A 1 -3.03 -11.58 2.64
N PHE A 2 -2.60 -10.58 1.89
CA PHE A 2 -3.10 -10.36 0.53
C PHE A 2 -2.36 -11.25 -0.47
N GLU A 3 -3.00 -11.58 -1.59
CA GLU A 3 -2.38 -12.33 -2.68
C GLU A 3 -1.95 -11.40 -3.83
N PRO A 4 -0.85 -11.68 -4.55
CA PRO A 4 -0.55 -10.98 -5.79
C PRO A 4 -1.72 -11.03 -6.78
N GLY A 5 -2.06 -9.89 -7.37
CA GLY A 5 -3.23 -9.69 -8.23
C GLY A 5 -4.51 -9.29 -7.48
N GLU A 6 -4.55 -9.39 -6.15
CA GLU A 6 -5.71 -8.97 -5.35
C GLU A 6 -5.91 -7.46 -5.43
N LYS A 7 -7.17 -7.01 -5.57
CA LYS A 7 -7.54 -5.61 -5.48
C LYS A 7 -7.80 -5.21 -4.03
N VAL A 8 -7.18 -4.12 -3.61
CA VAL A 8 -7.31 -3.58 -2.27
C VAL A 8 -7.65 -2.09 -2.32
N VAL A 9 -8.39 -1.61 -1.32
CA VAL A 9 -8.64 -0.17 -1.13
C VAL A 9 -7.72 0.36 -0.02
N CYS A 10 -7.10 1.51 -0.24
CA CYS A 10 -6.37 2.18 0.84
C CYS A 10 -7.35 2.77 1.85
N ILE A 11 -7.26 2.35 3.11
CA ILE A 11 -8.13 2.82 4.21
C ILE A 11 -7.43 3.82 5.14
N ASN A 12 -6.10 3.91 5.06
CA ASN A 12 -5.28 4.80 5.90
C ASN A 12 -4.06 5.35 5.14
N ASP A 13 -4.20 6.59 4.66
CA ASP A 13 -3.18 7.39 3.99
C ASP A 13 -2.41 8.34 4.94
N GLN A 14 -2.50 8.12 6.25
CA GLN A 14 -1.78 8.95 7.21
C GLN A 14 -0.33 8.47 7.32
N PHE A 15 0.56 9.23 6.68
CA PHE A 15 2.01 9.03 6.69
C PHE A 15 2.73 10.14 7.44
N GLU A 16 3.66 9.77 8.31
CA GLU A 16 4.56 10.70 8.99
C GLU A 16 5.43 11.48 7.99
N ALA A 17 5.92 12.65 8.41
CA ALA A 17 6.69 13.55 7.55
C ALA A 17 7.95 12.90 6.95
N LEU A 18 8.59 11.97 7.67
CA LEU A 18 9.76 11.24 7.17
C LEU A 18 9.38 10.34 5.98
N HIS A 19 8.30 9.56 6.09
CA HIS A 19 7.85 8.68 5.01
C HIS A 19 7.50 9.48 3.75
N ARG A 20 6.87 10.65 3.90
CA ARG A 20 6.56 11.55 2.76
C ARG A 20 7.80 12.07 2.02
N ARG A 21 8.98 12.04 2.65
CA ARG A 21 10.25 12.42 2.01
C ARG A 21 10.97 11.25 1.36
N LEU A 22 10.72 10.03 1.85
CA LEU A 22 11.40 8.81 1.39
C LEU A 22 10.69 8.14 0.21
N TYR A 23 9.36 8.16 0.21
CA TYR A 23 8.57 7.50 -0.82
C TYR A 23 8.42 8.39 -2.04
N ARG A 24 8.50 7.80 -3.24
CA ARG A 24 8.20 8.51 -4.49
C ARG A 24 6.72 8.81 -4.60
N GLN A 25 5.89 7.83 -4.22
CA GLN A 25 4.45 7.95 -4.20
C GLN A 25 3.87 7.23 -2.98
N LEU A 26 2.78 7.77 -2.46
CA LEU A 26 2.04 7.21 -1.33
C LEU A 26 0.61 6.88 -1.78
N PRO A 27 0.01 5.79 -1.29
CA PRO A 27 -1.38 5.47 -1.60
C PRO A 27 -2.31 6.52 -0.97
N THR A 28 -3.37 6.84 -1.68
CA THR A 28 -4.41 7.79 -1.26
C THR A 28 -5.61 7.03 -0.72
N LYS A 29 -6.19 7.50 0.39
CA LYS A 29 -7.34 6.83 0.99
C LYS A 29 -8.53 6.84 0.03
N GLY A 30 -9.16 5.68 -0.15
CA GLY A 30 -10.30 5.46 -1.05
C GLY A 30 -9.91 4.95 -2.43
N ASP A 31 -8.65 5.12 -2.85
CA ASP A 31 -8.17 4.61 -4.13
C ASP A 31 -7.98 3.09 -4.07
N ILE A 32 -8.21 2.46 -5.22
CA ILE A 32 -8.06 1.02 -5.43
C ILE A 32 -6.69 0.76 -6.06
N TYR A 33 -6.00 -0.23 -5.50
CA TYR A 33 -4.70 -0.68 -5.96
C TYR A 33 -4.68 -2.20 -6.16
N THR A 34 -3.70 -2.67 -6.91
CA THR A 34 -3.48 -4.09 -7.18
C THR A 34 -2.22 -4.54 -6.47
N VAL A 35 -2.30 -5.61 -5.68
CA VAL A 35 -1.15 -6.14 -4.95
C VAL A 35 -0.17 -6.77 -5.93
N ARG A 36 1.06 -6.26 -5.97
CA ARG A 36 2.17 -6.81 -6.76
C ARG A 36 2.92 -7.90 -5.97
N GLU A 37 3.15 -7.64 -4.69
CA GLU A 37 3.82 -8.58 -3.77
C GLU A 37 3.31 -8.39 -2.34
N CYS A 38 3.19 -9.49 -1.59
CA CYS A 38 2.95 -9.48 -0.15
C CYS A 38 3.97 -10.38 0.55
N SER A 39 4.77 -9.79 1.45
CA SER A 39 5.83 -10.48 2.19
C SER A 39 5.82 -10.09 3.67
N LEU A 40 6.59 -10.79 4.52
CA LEU A 40 6.66 -10.43 5.94
C LEU A 40 7.24 -9.02 6.10
N GLY A 41 6.55 -8.19 6.88
CA GLY A 41 7.03 -6.86 7.21
C GLY A 41 8.19 -6.93 8.19
N ARG A 42 9.13 -6.00 8.04
CA ARG A 42 10.24 -5.82 8.97
C ARG A 42 9.79 -4.90 10.10
N THR A 43 9.53 -5.43 11.28
CA THR A 43 9.34 -4.60 12.48
C THR A 43 10.71 -4.20 13.01
N LYS A 44 10.95 -2.89 13.21
CA LYS A 44 12.17 -2.45 13.91
C LYS A 44 12.18 -3.04 15.32
N THR A 45 13.27 -3.70 15.67
CA THR A 45 13.52 -4.20 17.03
C THR A 45 13.43 -3.04 18.01
N GLY A 46 12.46 -3.07 18.93
CA GLY A 46 12.16 -1.96 19.86
C GLY A 46 10.97 -1.07 19.50
N GLY A 47 10.26 -1.35 18.40
CA GLY A 47 8.95 -0.75 18.13
C GLY A 47 7.90 -1.23 19.14
N SER A 48 7.02 -0.32 19.58
CA SER A 48 5.97 -0.60 20.57
C SER A 48 4.79 -1.41 20.01
N ASP A 49 4.82 -1.78 18.74
CA ASP A 49 3.77 -2.54 18.07
C ASP A 49 4.22 -4.01 17.89
N PRO A 50 3.73 -4.94 18.72
CA PRO A 50 4.12 -6.35 18.68
C PRO A 50 3.45 -7.14 17.55
N GLY A 51 2.60 -6.50 16.72
CA GLY A 51 1.86 -7.17 15.66
C GLY A 51 2.74 -7.62 14.49
N ILE A 52 2.46 -8.81 13.96
CA ILE A 52 2.96 -9.24 12.65
C ILE A 52 2.27 -8.36 11.60
N SER A 53 3.04 -7.50 10.93
CA SER A 53 2.60 -6.75 9.75
C SER A 53 3.21 -7.37 8.50
N TYR A 54 2.51 -7.29 7.38
CA TYR A 54 3.06 -7.64 6.07
C TYR A 54 3.51 -6.37 5.34
N ARG A 55 4.53 -6.52 4.48
CA ARG A 55 4.94 -5.53 3.48
C ARG A 55 4.14 -5.79 2.20
N ILE A 56 3.51 -4.74 1.69
CA ILE A 56 2.74 -4.75 0.44
C ILE A 56 3.44 -3.87 -0.59
N LEU A 57 3.70 -4.44 -1.77
CA LEU A 57 4.03 -3.68 -2.97
C LEU A 57 2.78 -3.62 -3.86
N LEU A 58 2.58 -2.49 -4.53
CA LEU A 58 1.45 -2.26 -5.43
C LEU A 58 1.94 -2.23 -6.87
N GLU A 59 1.08 -2.57 -7.83
CA GLU A 59 1.38 -2.47 -9.27
C GLU A 59 1.46 -1.00 -9.70
N GLU A 60 0.56 -0.16 -9.16
CA GLU A 60 0.43 1.24 -9.55
C GLU A 60 1.51 2.14 -8.93
N ILE A 61 2.19 1.67 -7.88
CA ILE A 61 3.20 2.43 -7.17
C ILE A 61 4.51 1.63 -7.09
N SER A 62 5.56 2.20 -7.70
CA SER A 62 6.94 1.74 -7.53
C SER A 62 7.78 2.81 -6.83
N ASN A 63 8.39 2.44 -5.71
CA ASN A 63 9.24 3.30 -4.89
C ASN A 63 10.73 2.94 -5.03
N ASP A 64 11.57 3.78 -4.44
CA ASP A 64 13.00 3.48 -4.30
C ASP A 64 13.25 2.36 -3.29
N LEU A 65 14.47 1.80 -3.35
CA LEU A 65 14.97 0.89 -2.33
C LEU A 65 15.09 1.61 -0.98
N ASP A 66 14.87 0.87 0.10
CA ASP A 66 15.01 1.37 1.48
C ASP A 66 16.45 1.86 1.72
N PRO A 67 16.69 3.18 1.85
CA PRO A 67 18.04 3.74 1.96
C PRO A 67 18.70 3.44 3.31
N TYR A 68 17.98 2.79 4.24
CA TYR A 68 18.51 2.37 5.53
C TYR A 68 18.94 0.89 5.56
N MET A 69 18.87 0.20 4.42
CA MET A 69 19.40 -1.15 4.26
C MET A 69 20.75 -1.14 3.58
N ASP A 70 21.54 -2.19 3.80
CA ASP A 70 22.70 -2.47 2.97
C ASP A 70 22.26 -2.72 1.52
N ASP A 71 22.93 -2.08 0.56
CA ASP A 71 22.60 -2.14 -0.88
C ASP A 71 22.44 -3.58 -1.41
N ALA A 72 23.20 -4.53 -0.88
CA ALA A 72 23.18 -5.93 -1.30
C ALA A 72 21.87 -6.67 -0.94
N ILE A 73 21.09 -6.14 0.00
CA ILE A 73 19.84 -6.74 0.49
C ILE A 73 18.70 -5.72 0.56
N ALA A 74 18.91 -4.53 -0.02
CA ALA A 74 17.93 -3.46 0.03
C ALA A 74 16.67 -3.87 -0.74
N GLU A 75 15.52 -3.72 -0.10
CA GLU A 75 14.22 -4.00 -0.70
C GLU A 75 13.49 -2.70 -1.01
N GLU A 76 12.57 -2.75 -1.95
CA GLU A 76 11.69 -1.61 -2.25
C GLU A 76 10.90 -1.16 -1.01
N LEU A 77 10.77 0.15 -0.83
CA LEU A 77 9.91 0.75 0.20
C LEU A 77 8.43 0.39 -0.06
N GLY A 78 7.98 -0.68 0.61
CA GLY A 78 6.59 -1.12 0.60
C GLY A 78 5.75 -0.51 1.71
N PHE A 79 4.49 -0.90 1.76
CA PHE A 79 3.50 -0.38 2.69
C PHE A 79 3.10 -1.42 3.72
N ARG A 80 2.68 -0.99 4.91
CA ARG A 80 2.10 -1.91 5.90
C ARG A 80 0.72 -2.38 5.43
N SER A 81 0.43 -3.66 5.60
CA SER A 81 -0.83 -4.26 5.21
C SER A 81 -2.06 -3.68 5.92
N ASP A 82 -1.90 -3.15 7.13
CA ASP A 82 -2.99 -2.52 7.91
C ASP A 82 -3.51 -1.20 7.32
N ARG A 83 -2.87 -0.70 6.26
CA ARG A 83 -3.33 0.47 5.49
C ARG A 83 -4.33 0.13 4.39
N PHE A 84 -4.60 -1.16 4.18
CA PHE A 84 -5.43 -1.66 3.09
C PHE A 84 -6.53 -2.58 3.60
N ALA A 85 -7.63 -2.62 2.85
CA ALA A 85 -8.69 -3.62 3.01
C ALA A 85 -8.94 -4.31 1.65
N PRO A 86 -9.37 -5.59 1.64
CA PRO A 86 -9.80 -6.25 0.41
C PRO A 86 -10.91 -5.46 -0.27
N LEU A 87 -10.86 -5.32 -1.59
CA LEU A 87 -11.98 -4.79 -2.35
C LEU A 87 -13.06 -5.89 -2.45
N ILE A 88 -13.95 -5.95 -1.47
CA ILE A 88 -15.09 -6.87 -1.49
C ILE A 88 -16.15 -6.27 -2.42
N GLY A 89 -16.35 -6.88 -3.58
CA GLY A 89 -17.36 -6.44 -4.54
C GLY A 89 -18.75 -6.97 -4.19
N ASN A 90 -19.73 -6.07 -4.19
CA ASN A 90 -20.80 -6.19 -5.19
C ASN A 90 -20.36 -5.32 -6.38
N GLU A 91 -20.55 -5.80 -7.60
CA GLU A 91 -20.00 -5.28 -8.86
C GLU A 91 -20.44 -3.84 -9.25
N GLU A 92 -21.03 -3.04 -8.36
CA GLU A 92 -21.74 -1.79 -8.72
C GLU A 92 -20.95 -0.48 -8.48
N THR A 93 -19.82 -0.49 -7.76
CA THR A 93 -19.18 0.78 -7.35
C THR A 93 -18.31 1.43 -8.44
N ALA A 94 -17.90 0.68 -9.47
CA ALA A 94 -17.11 1.23 -10.58
C ALA A 94 -17.95 2.04 -11.58
N GLU A 95 -19.25 1.77 -11.70
CA GLU A 95 -20.18 2.48 -12.58
C GLU A 95 -20.50 3.90 -12.06
N MET A 96 -20.37 4.13 -10.74
CA MET A 96 -20.82 5.38 -10.11
C MET A 96 -19.83 6.54 -10.29
N SER A 97 -18.52 6.29 -10.40
CA SER A 97 -17.55 7.37 -10.68
C SER A 97 -17.56 7.77 -12.15
N LEU A 98 -17.73 6.81 -13.07
CA LEU A 98 -17.81 7.07 -14.50
C LEU A 98 -19.11 7.80 -14.89
N ALA A 99 -20.22 7.49 -14.21
CA ALA A 99 -21.50 8.19 -14.41
C ALA A 99 -21.45 9.67 -13.96
N LEU A 100 -20.67 10.00 -12.93
CA LEU A 100 -20.52 11.38 -12.43
C LEU A 100 -19.67 12.27 -13.36
N GLU A 101 -18.67 11.69 -14.04
CA GLU A 101 -17.84 12.41 -15.02
C GLU A 101 -18.56 12.65 -16.36
N THR A 102 -19.59 11.87 -16.69
CA THR A 102 -20.36 12.01 -17.94
C THR A 102 -21.50 13.04 -17.81
N ILE A 103 -21.84 13.46 -16.59
CA ILE A 103 -22.96 14.38 -16.30
C ILE A 103 -22.48 15.82 -16.05
N LEU A 104 -21.16 16.07 -16.02
CA LEU A 104 -20.54 17.41 -15.97
C LEU A 104 -20.05 17.85 -17.35
#